data_AF-A0A4V0XIV3-F1
#
_entry.id   AF-A0A4V0XIV3-F1
#
_cell.length_a   1.000
_cell.length_b   1.000
_cell.length_c   1.000
_cell.angle_alpha   90.00
_cell.angle_beta   90.00
_cell.angle_gamma   90.00
#
_symmetry.space_group_name_H-M   'P 1'
#
loop_
_entity.id
_entity.type
_entity.pdbx_description
1 polymer ?
#
loop_
_entity_poly.entity_id
_entity_poly.type
_entity_poly.pdbx_seq_one_letter_code
_entity_poly.pdbx_strand_id
1 'polypeptide(L)' 'MAETDQAWRLLVCPKTQAALVYCGDGLVSSDPQCRLKYPVVGGIPRLIVDEAEELTQEAWQAVLAKYRK' A
#
# COMPACT_ATOMS: atom_id res chain seq x y z
N MET A 1 18.69 -3.06 -19.97
CA MET A 1 17.94 -1.98 -19.29
C MET A 1 17.11 -2.65 -18.21
N ALA A 2 17.63 -2.75 -16.99
CA ALA A 2 16.95 -3.41 -15.87
C ALA A 2 16.98 -2.45 -14.68
N GLU A 3 16.23 -1.35 -14.76
CA GLU A 3 16.33 -0.26 -13.77
C GLU A 3 14.96 0.34 -13.39
N THR A 4 13.91 -0.48 -13.35
CA THR A 4 12.59 0.00 -12.85
C THR A 4 12.18 -0.63 -11.52
N ASP A 5 12.98 -1.52 -10.96
CA ASP A 5 12.51 -2.43 -9.90
C ASP A 5 12.93 -2.00 -8.48
N GLN A 6 12.69 -0.73 -8.08
CA GLN A 6 12.62 -0.43 -6.62
C GLN A 6 12.12 0.93 -6.13
N ALA A 7 11.55 1.82 -6.95
CA ALA A 7 11.06 3.12 -6.43
C ALA A 7 9.97 2.96 -5.34
N TRP A 8 9.22 1.86 -5.40
CA TRP A 8 8.08 1.58 -4.53
C TRP A 8 8.47 1.35 -3.07
N ARG A 9 9.71 0.89 -2.82
CA ARG A 9 10.23 0.70 -1.45
C ARG A 9 10.55 2.01 -0.73
N LEU A 10 10.62 3.12 -1.46
CA LEU A 10 10.79 4.47 -0.91
C LEU A 10 9.47 5.14 -0.55
N LEU A 11 8.34 4.57 -1.00
CA LEU A 11 7.02 5.15 -0.76
C LEU A 11 6.53 4.82 0.65
N VAL A 12 6.00 5.84 1.31
CA VAL A 12 5.39 5.75 2.64
C VAL A 12 3.95 6.24 2.59
N CYS A 13 3.16 5.85 3.58
CA CYS A 13 1.79 6.31 3.73
C CYS A 13 1.75 7.85 3.86
N PRO A 14 1.01 8.58 3.02
CA PRO A 14 0.91 10.04 3.13
C PRO A 14 0.27 10.52 4.43
N LYS A 15 -0.55 9.67 5.10
CA LYS A 15 -1.22 10.03 6.36
C LYS A 15 -0.37 9.77 7.60
N THR A 16 0.34 8.64 7.64
CA THR A 16 1.02 8.15 8.86
C THR A 16 2.50 7.88 8.70
N GLN A 17 3.05 8.09 7.50
CA GLN A 17 4.46 7.83 7.14
C GLN A 17 4.91 6.38 7.35
N ALA A 18 3.97 5.46 7.62
CA ALA A 18 4.26 4.03 7.73
C ALA A 18 4.62 3.41 6.38
N ALA A 19 5.28 2.25 6.44
CA ALA A 19 5.63 1.48 5.26
C ALA A 19 4.37 1.08 4.46
N LEU A 20 4.52 1.02 3.14
CA LEU A 20 3.50 0.51 2.23
C LEU A 20 3.88 -0.88 1.74
N VAL A 21 2.88 -1.75 1.63
CA VAL A 21 3.00 -3.11 1.10
C VAL A 21 2.31 -3.14 -0.25
N TYR A 22 3.06 -3.48 -1.30
CA TYR A 22 2.50 -3.60 -2.64
C TYR A 22 1.79 -4.94 -2.80
N CYS A 23 0.46 -4.92 -2.99
CA CYS A 23 -0.38 -6.10 -3.12
C CYS A 23 -0.66 -6.55 -4.57
N GLY A 24 -0.01 -5.93 -5.55
CA GLY A 24 -0.18 -6.21 -6.99
C GLY A 24 -1.26 -5.34 -7.65
N ASP A 25 -2.40 -5.16 -6.99
CA ASP A 25 -3.50 -4.27 -7.44
C ASP A 25 -3.51 -2.91 -6.71
N GLY A 26 -2.71 -2.78 -5.65
CA GLY A 26 -2.69 -1.60 -4.79
C GLY A 26 -1.49 -1.55 -3.83
N LEU A 27 -1.35 -0.44 -3.12
CA LEU A 27 -0.44 -0.27 -1.99
C LEU A 27 -1.24 -0.21 -0.70
N VAL A 28 -0.91 -1.03 0.29
CA VAL A 28 -1.61 -1.09 1.57
C VAL A 28 -0.70 -0.60 2.68
N SER A 29 -1.18 0.32 3.51
CA SER A 29 -0.44 0.81 4.68
C SER A 29 -0.26 -0.29 5.72
N SER A 30 0.97 -0.47 6.22
CA SER A 30 1.26 -1.42 7.31
C SER A 30 0.86 -0.89 8.69
N ASP A 31 0.27 0.29 8.78
CA ASP A 31 -0.15 0.90 10.04
C ASP A 31 -1.56 0.45 10.45
N PRO A 32 -1.74 -0.14 11.65
CA PRO A 32 -3.03 -0.60 12.14
C PRO A 32 -4.04 0.53 12.40
N GLN A 33 -3.59 1.78 12.55
CA GLN A 33 -4.50 2.92 12.75
C GLN A 33 -5.12 3.40 11.43
N CYS A 34 -4.35 3.35 10.35
CA CYS A 34 -4.75 3.87 9.06
C CYS A 34 -5.44 2.82 8.18
N ARG A 35 -4.91 1.59 8.10
CA ARG A 35 -5.42 0.47 7.28
C ARG A 35 -5.88 0.84 5.85
N LEU A 36 -5.28 1.89 5.29
CA LEU A 36 -5.66 2.40 3.97
C LEU A 36 -5.01 1.58 2.86
N LYS A 37 -5.79 1.33 1.81
CA LYS A 37 -5.38 0.76 0.54
C LYS A 37 -5.48 1.84 -0.54
N TYR A 38 -4.35 2.07 -1.21
CA TYR A 38 -4.21 3.00 -2.32
C TYR A 38 -4.25 2.20 -3.63
N PRO A 39 -5.21 2.46 -4.54
CA PRO A 39 -5.29 1.73 -5.79
C PRO A 39 -4.15 2.12 -6.75
N VAL A 40 -3.74 1.19 -7.62
CA VAL A 40 -2.86 1.49 -8.75
C VAL A 40 -3.70 1.64 -10.01
N VAL A 41 -3.66 2.81 -10.64
CA VAL A 41 -4.46 3.13 -11.84
C VAL A 41 -3.51 3.45 -12.98
N GLY A 42 -3.58 2.69 -14.08
CA GLY A 42 -2.70 2.90 -15.24
C GLY A 42 -1.20 2.70 -14.93
N GLY A 43 -0.88 1.85 -13.96
CA GLY A 43 0.50 1.62 -13.50
C GLY A 43 1.03 2.68 -12.52
N ILE A 44 0.20 3.66 -12.13
CA ILE A 44 0.58 4.73 -11.20
C ILE A 44 -0.17 4.54 -9.86
N PRO A 45 0.55 4.45 -8.72
CA PRO A 45 -0.09 4.39 -7.42
C PRO A 45 -0.75 5.72 -7.04
N ARG A 46 -2.04 5.67 -6.68
CA ARG A 46 -2.83 6.84 -6.32
C ARG A 46 -2.77 7.07 -4.80
N LEU A 47 -1.71 7.74 -4.34
CA LEU A 47 -1.45 8.02 -2.92
C LEU A 47 -2.25 9.23 -2.39
N ILE A 48 -3.57 9.22 -2.60
CA ILE A 48 -4.47 10.29 -2.13
C ILE A 48 -5.30 9.73 -0.98
N VAL A 49 -5.23 10.35 0.20
CA VAL A 49 -5.88 9.86 1.43
C VAL A 49 -7.40 9.81 1.29
N ASP A 50 -8.01 10.80 0.65
CA ASP A 50 -9.47 10.86 0.43
C ASP A 50 -9.99 9.82 -0.57
N GLU A 51 -9.13 9.33 -1.47
CA GLU A 51 -9.50 8.30 -2.46
C GLU A 51 -9.02 6.90 -2.05
N ALA A 52 -8.38 6.79 -0.89
CA ALA A 52 -7.92 5.52 -0.36
C ALA A 52 -9.11 4.72 0.18
N GLU A 53 -9.06 3.41 -0.03
CA GLU A 53 -10.04 2.48 0.51
C GLU A 53 -9.61 2.08 1.92
N GLU A 54 -10.48 2.30 2.92
CA GLU A 54 -10.22 1.80 4.26
C GLU A 54 -10.56 0.31 4.35
N LEU A 55 -9.55 -0.51 4.64
CA LEU A 55 -9.75 -1.94 4.79
C LEU A 55 -10.26 -2.28 6.19
N THR A 56 -11.13 -3.29 6.25
CA THR A 56 -11.47 -3.95 7.51
C THR A 56 -10.22 -4.61 8.12
N GLN A 57 -10.24 -4.81 9.43
CA GLN A 57 -9.11 -5.39 10.14
C GLN A 57 -8.72 -6.78 9.61
N GLU A 58 -9.71 -7.61 9.28
CA GLU A 58 -9.50 -8.94 8.72
C GLU A 58 -8.87 -8.89 7.33
N ALA A 59 -9.39 -8.05 6.43
CA ALA A 59 -8.85 -7.90 5.08
C ALA A 59 -7.41 -7.36 5.11
N TRP A 60 -7.16 -6.37 5.95
CA TRP A 60 -5.83 -5.80 6.16
C TRP A 60 -4.84 -6.85 6.70
N GLN A 61 -5.23 -7.64 7.69
CA GLN A 61 -4.37 -8.71 8.22
C GLN A 61 -4.09 -9.79 7.17
N ALA A 62 -5.08 -10.17 6.36
CA ALA A 62 -4.89 -11.14 5.28
C ALA A 62 -3.86 -10.66 4.25
N VAL A 63 -3.89 -9.36 3.89
CA VAL A 63 -2.86 -8.75 3.03
C VAL A 63 -1.49 -8.80 3.71
N LEU A 64 -1.36 -8.31 4.93
CA LEU A 64 -0.05 -8.29 5.61
C LEU A 64 0.53 -9.69 5.84
N ALA A 65 -0.30 -10.68 6.16
CA ALA A 65 0.12 -12.07 6.35
C ALA A 65 0.69 -12.66 5.05
N LYS A 66 0.13 -12.30 3.89
CA LYS A 66 0.61 -12.75 2.57
C LYS A 66 1.99 -12.20 2.22
N TYR A 67 2.34 -11.00 2.70
CA TYR A 67 3.57 -10.28 2.36
C TYR A 67 4.68 -10.34 3.42
N ARG A 68 4.41 -10.90 4.60
CA ARG A 68 5.43 -11.15 5.65
C ARG A 68 6.25 -12.44 5.42
N LYS A 69 6.09 -13.13 4.28
CA LYS A 69 6.77 -14.40 3.96
C LYS A 69 8.01 -14.21 3.10
#